data_AF-A0A816YVF4-F1
#
_entry.id   AF-A0A816YVF4-F1
#
_cell.length_a   1.000
_cell.length_b   1.000
_cell.length_c   1.000
_cell.angle_alpha   90.00
_cell.angle_beta   90.00
_cell.angle_gamma   90.00
#
_symmetry.space_group_name_H-M   'P 1'
#
loop_
_entity.id
_entity.type
_entity.pdbx_description
1 polymer ?
#
loop_
_entity_poly.entity_id
_entity_poly.type
_entity_poly.pdbx_seq_one_letter_code
_entity_poly.pdbx_strand_id
1 'polypeptide(L)'
;MHYTPLFPYFANVKTAFRILCDDYVTEDRGTGVVHQAPYFGEDDYRVCLAHGVINKDAASVICPIDAQCRFTAEVTDFQGQNVKDADKPIIKYLKEAKRLIHQAVGKHSYPFCWRSDTPLIYRAVSSWFVRVEGMIDRLLANNSKTYWVPDFVKEKRFANWLRDARDLAISRNRYWGNPMPLWISDDGHEVVCVGSIEELKQLSGVSVDDIHREFVDQITIPSKLGKGLLRRIPEVFDCWFESGSMPYAQVHYPFDGRRTFTDTFPADFIAEGIDQTRGWFYTLLVISTTLFDQPPFKNLIV
;
A
#
# COMPACT_ATOMS: atom_id res chain seq x y z
N MET A 1 0.48 -9.94 33.04
CA MET A 1 -0.69 -10.84 33.20
C MET A 1 -0.85 -11.65 31.93
N HIS A 2 -0.81 -12.99 32.02
CA HIS A 2 -0.96 -13.89 30.87
C HIS A 2 -2.37 -14.48 30.83
N TYR A 3 -2.83 -14.86 29.63
CA TYR A 3 -4.13 -15.48 29.43
C TYR A 3 -4.01 -16.74 28.56
N THR A 4 -4.98 -17.65 28.68
CA THR A 4 -5.03 -18.86 27.87
C THR A 4 -5.47 -18.53 26.44
N PRO A 5 -4.67 -18.85 25.39
CA PRO A 5 -5.00 -18.52 24.00
C PRO A 5 -6.30 -19.18 23.54
N LEU A 6 -7.05 -18.56 22.61
CA LEU A 6 -8.30 -19.12 22.06
C LEU A 6 -8.07 -20.42 21.28
N PHE A 7 -6.95 -20.48 20.54
CA PHE A 7 -6.55 -21.62 19.72
C PHE A 7 -5.15 -22.12 20.13
N PRO A 8 -4.86 -23.42 19.95
CA PRO A 8 -3.58 -23.99 20.35
C PRO A 8 -2.44 -23.71 19.35
N TYR A 9 -2.74 -23.31 18.10
CA TYR A 9 -1.80 -23.32 16.96
C TYR A 9 -0.48 -22.56 17.21
N PHE A 10 -0.54 -21.44 17.93
CA PHE A 10 0.62 -20.58 18.21
C PHE A 10 0.90 -20.45 19.71
N ALA A 11 0.38 -21.34 20.55
CA ALA A 11 0.49 -21.26 22.01
C ALA A 11 1.95 -21.30 22.54
N ASN A 12 2.89 -21.74 21.69
CA ASN A 12 4.32 -21.80 21.97
C ASN A 12 5.04 -20.43 21.88
N VAL A 13 4.39 -19.37 21.40
CA VAL A 13 4.98 -18.02 21.30
C VAL A 13 5.07 -17.38 22.69
N LYS A 14 6.27 -17.45 23.30
CA LYS A 14 6.51 -17.03 24.70
C LYS A 14 6.26 -15.54 24.98
N THR A 15 6.45 -14.67 23.98
CA THR A 15 6.25 -13.23 24.10
C THR A 15 4.77 -12.82 24.02
N ALA A 16 3.90 -13.73 23.56
CA ALA A 16 2.49 -13.47 23.30
C ALA A 16 1.56 -13.86 24.48
N PHE A 17 0.25 -13.78 24.23
CA PHE A 17 -0.84 -14.15 25.16
C PHE A 17 -0.74 -13.50 26.53
N ARG A 18 -0.52 -12.19 26.51
CA ARG A 18 -0.53 -11.31 27.68
C ARG A 18 -1.32 -10.05 27.40
N ILE A 19 -1.76 -9.39 28.46
CA ILE A 19 -2.46 -8.11 28.37
C ILE A 19 -1.44 -7.01 28.07
N LEU A 20 -1.77 -6.18 27.09
CA LEU A 20 -1.02 -4.98 26.68
C LEU A 20 -1.85 -3.75 26.99
N CYS A 21 -1.20 -2.61 27.21
CA CYS A 21 -1.86 -1.32 27.42
C CYS A 21 -1.51 -0.38 26.26
N ASP A 22 -2.52 0.32 25.75
CA ASP A 22 -2.39 1.36 24.73
C ASP A 22 -3.62 2.29 24.81
N ASP A 23 -3.48 3.53 24.35
CA ASP A 23 -4.49 4.59 24.53
C ASP A 23 -5.52 4.64 23.39
N TYR A 24 -5.40 3.79 22.36
CA TYR A 24 -6.32 3.78 21.22
C TYR A 24 -7.68 3.13 21.51
N VAL A 25 -7.82 2.42 22.64
CA VAL A 25 -9.05 1.73 23.00
C VAL A 25 -10.05 2.72 23.59
N THR A 26 -11.24 2.80 22.99
CA THR A 26 -12.31 3.70 23.42
C THR A 26 -13.38 2.98 24.25
N GLU A 27 -14.17 3.75 25.00
CA GLU A 27 -15.26 3.24 25.86
C GLU A 27 -16.62 3.14 25.13
N ASP A 28 -16.73 3.65 23.91
CA ASP A 28 -18.00 3.75 23.18
C ASP A 28 -18.40 2.47 22.43
N ARG A 29 -17.47 1.52 22.23
CA ARG A 29 -17.70 0.28 21.46
C ARG A 29 -16.97 -0.94 22.03
N GLY A 30 -17.56 -2.11 21.81
CA GLY A 30 -16.98 -3.38 22.23
C GLY A 30 -17.04 -3.58 23.74
N THR A 31 -15.97 -4.11 24.32
CA THR A 31 -15.90 -4.43 25.76
C THR A 31 -14.77 -3.68 26.49
N GLY A 32 -14.12 -2.72 25.84
CA GLY A 32 -12.91 -2.08 26.35
C GLY A 32 -11.65 -2.98 26.35
N VAL A 33 -11.73 -4.18 25.75
CA VAL A 33 -10.59 -5.09 25.57
C VAL A 33 -10.56 -5.52 24.11
N VAL A 34 -9.46 -5.26 23.41
CA VAL A 34 -9.34 -5.47 21.96
C VAL A 34 -8.41 -6.65 21.66
N HIS A 35 -8.90 -7.60 20.86
CA HIS A 35 -8.07 -8.70 20.34
C HIS A 35 -6.99 -8.14 19.41
N GLN A 36 -5.76 -8.63 19.57
CA GLN A 36 -4.61 -8.21 18.78
C GLN A 36 -4.20 -9.30 17.78
N ALA A 37 -4.20 -8.95 16.50
CA ALA A 37 -3.70 -9.76 15.39
C ALA A 37 -2.70 -8.93 14.57
N PRO A 38 -1.40 -8.90 14.94
CA PRO A 38 -0.45 -7.87 14.52
C PRO A 38 -0.24 -7.72 13.01
N TYR A 39 -0.53 -8.74 12.22
CA TYR A 39 -0.35 -8.70 10.77
C TYR A 39 -1.66 -8.42 10.01
N PHE A 40 -2.72 -8.02 10.71
CA PHE A 40 -4.05 -7.76 10.15
C PHE A 40 -4.64 -6.41 10.58
N GLY A 41 -3.89 -5.62 11.36
CA GLY A 41 -4.27 -4.27 11.79
C GLY A 41 -3.03 -3.42 12.05
N GLU A 42 -3.09 -2.13 11.70
CA GLU A 42 -1.97 -1.19 11.90
C GLU A 42 -1.70 -0.93 13.39
N ASP A 43 -2.76 -0.67 14.16
CA ASP A 43 -2.65 -0.52 15.61
C ASP A 43 -2.15 -1.81 16.27
N ASP A 44 -2.68 -2.95 15.85
CA ASP A 44 -2.24 -4.25 16.36
C ASP A 44 -0.74 -4.47 16.13
N TYR A 45 -0.24 -4.12 14.94
CA TYR A 45 1.18 -4.17 14.61
C TYR A 45 1.98 -3.24 15.53
N ARG A 46 1.58 -1.97 15.63
CA ARG A 46 2.25 -0.93 16.43
C ARG A 46 2.34 -1.32 17.89
N VAL A 47 1.23 -1.75 18.48
CA VAL A 47 1.14 -2.13 19.90
C VAL A 47 1.95 -3.40 20.16
N CYS A 48 1.79 -4.43 19.32
CA CYS A 48 2.57 -5.66 19.49
C CYS A 48 4.07 -5.43 19.32
N LEU A 49 4.48 -4.54 18.43
CA LEU A 49 5.88 -4.17 18.25
C LEU A 49 6.43 -3.38 19.44
N ALA A 50 5.71 -2.36 19.92
CA ALA A 50 6.11 -1.53 21.05
C ALA A 50 6.27 -2.36 22.34
N HIS A 51 5.44 -3.40 22.51
CA HIS A 51 5.50 -4.31 23.65
C HIS A 51 6.34 -5.57 23.39
N GLY A 52 7.09 -5.65 22.28
CA GLY A 52 8.01 -6.77 22.00
C GLY A 52 7.33 -8.14 21.83
N VAL A 53 6.05 -8.16 21.44
CA VAL A 53 5.34 -9.38 21.03
C VAL A 53 5.84 -9.83 19.66
N ILE A 54 6.04 -8.88 18.75
CA ILE A 54 6.67 -9.06 17.44
C ILE A 54 7.93 -8.21 17.37
N ASN A 55 8.85 -8.56 16.47
CA ASN A 55 10.06 -7.79 16.18
C ASN A 55 10.11 -7.45 14.69
N LYS A 56 10.72 -6.31 14.33
CA LYS A 56 10.94 -5.93 12.93
C LYS A 56 11.82 -6.94 12.19
N ASP A 57 12.82 -7.46 12.89
CA ASP A 57 13.78 -8.44 12.35
C ASP A 57 13.37 -9.88 12.64
N ALA A 58 12.10 -10.12 12.99
CA ALA A 58 11.63 -11.47 13.26
C ALA A 58 11.78 -12.33 12.00
N ALA A 59 12.58 -13.39 12.11
CA ALA A 59 12.82 -14.34 11.02
C ALA A 59 11.54 -15.06 10.54
N SER A 60 10.46 -15.02 11.33
CA SER A 60 9.16 -15.61 10.98
C SER A 60 8.04 -14.65 11.33
N VAL A 61 7.33 -14.19 10.31
CA VAL A 61 6.06 -13.45 10.42
C VAL A 61 4.93 -14.44 10.62
N ILE A 62 4.12 -14.26 11.66
CA ILE A 62 2.95 -15.12 11.93
C ILE A 62 1.74 -14.57 11.18
N CYS A 63 1.64 -14.88 9.89
CA CYS A 63 0.49 -14.56 9.06
C CYS A 63 -0.08 -15.85 8.45
N PRO A 64 -1.00 -16.55 9.15
CA PRO A 64 -1.43 -17.89 8.77
C PRO A 64 -2.46 -17.91 7.63
N ILE A 65 -2.30 -17.02 6.65
CA ILE A 65 -3.13 -16.99 5.44
C ILE A 65 -2.27 -16.78 4.18
N ASP A 66 -2.59 -17.51 3.12
CA ASP A 66 -1.94 -17.38 1.82
C ASP A 66 -2.41 -16.13 1.03
N ALA A 67 -1.82 -15.91 -0.15
CA ALA A 67 -2.16 -14.77 -1.01
C ALA A 67 -3.61 -14.80 -1.55
N GLN A 68 -4.29 -15.93 -1.45
CA GLN A 68 -5.69 -16.15 -1.83
C GLN A 68 -6.62 -16.03 -0.62
N CYS A 69 -6.10 -15.55 0.52
CA CYS A 69 -6.81 -15.40 1.78
C CYS A 69 -7.37 -16.72 2.31
N ARG A 70 -6.62 -17.81 2.15
CA ARG A 70 -6.93 -19.13 2.71
C ARG A 70 -5.99 -19.46 3.86
N PHE A 71 -6.50 -20.12 4.89
CA PHE A 71 -5.67 -20.54 6.01
C PHE A 71 -4.56 -21.52 5.61
N THR A 72 -3.36 -21.30 6.13
CA THR A 72 -2.19 -22.15 5.91
C THR A 72 -2.18 -23.38 6.83
N ALA A 73 -1.19 -24.25 6.69
CA ALA A 73 -1.12 -25.54 7.40
C ALA A 73 -1.02 -25.41 8.93
N GLU A 74 -0.57 -24.27 9.43
CA GLU A 74 -0.49 -23.97 10.87
C GLU A 74 -1.88 -23.93 11.53
N VAL A 75 -2.92 -23.52 10.79
CA VAL A 75 -4.30 -23.46 11.26
C VAL A 75 -5.04 -24.70 10.79
N THR A 76 -4.70 -25.82 11.42
CA THR A 76 -5.10 -27.19 11.01
C THR A 76 -6.61 -27.38 10.83
N ASP A 77 -7.45 -26.88 11.73
CA ASP A 77 -8.91 -27.08 11.66
C ASP A 77 -9.59 -26.35 10.48
N PHE A 78 -8.94 -25.32 9.93
CA PHE A 78 -9.51 -24.47 8.87
C PHE A 78 -8.62 -24.41 7.61
N GLN A 79 -7.60 -25.26 7.52
CA GLN A 79 -6.62 -25.24 6.44
C GLN A 79 -7.30 -25.23 5.05
N GLY A 80 -6.84 -24.33 4.18
CA GLY A 80 -7.35 -24.17 2.81
C GLY A 80 -8.71 -23.48 2.69
N GLN A 81 -9.40 -23.19 3.79
CA GLN A 81 -10.66 -22.44 3.76
C GLN A 81 -10.40 -20.94 3.61
N ASN A 82 -11.22 -20.27 2.81
CA ASN A 82 -11.18 -18.81 2.74
C ASN A 82 -11.58 -18.20 4.09
N VAL A 83 -10.95 -17.10 4.49
CA VAL A 83 -11.18 -16.43 5.78
C VAL A 83 -12.65 -16.09 6.05
N LYS A 84 -13.44 -15.71 5.04
CA LYS A 84 -14.87 -15.40 5.22
C LYS A 84 -15.74 -16.65 5.35
N ASP A 85 -15.40 -17.71 4.62
CA ASP A 85 -16.12 -18.98 4.72
C ASP A 85 -15.87 -19.66 6.08
N ALA A 86 -14.68 -19.43 6.65
CA ALA A 86 -14.27 -19.96 7.95
C ALA A 86 -14.96 -19.30 9.15
N ASP A 87 -15.63 -18.14 9.00
CA ASP A 87 -16.31 -17.46 10.12
C ASP A 87 -17.30 -18.39 10.85
N LYS A 88 -18.13 -19.13 10.11
CA LYS A 88 -19.11 -20.07 10.68
C LYS A 88 -18.45 -21.26 11.40
N PRO A 89 -17.49 -21.98 10.78
CA PRO A 89 -16.68 -23.00 11.48
C PRO A 89 -15.99 -22.49 12.74
N ILE A 90 -15.38 -21.30 12.71
CA ILE A 90 -14.70 -20.69 13.86
C ILE A 90 -15.67 -20.45 15.01
N ILE A 91 -16.84 -19.86 14.73
CA ILE A 91 -17.88 -19.64 15.74
C ILE A 91 -18.34 -20.96 16.35
N LYS A 92 -18.54 -22.00 15.53
CA LYS A 92 -18.92 -23.34 16.00
C LYS A 92 -17.85 -23.92 16.95
N TYR A 93 -16.58 -23.86 16.56
CA TYR A 93 -15.46 -24.31 17.37
C TYR A 93 -15.43 -23.60 18.74
N LEU A 94 -15.55 -22.27 18.76
CA LEU A 94 -15.54 -21.49 20.00
C LEU A 94 -16.75 -21.80 20.90
N LYS A 95 -17.91 -22.07 20.32
CA LYS A 95 -19.12 -22.49 21.03
C LYS A 95 -18.95 -23.87 21.66
N GLU A 96 -18.43 -24.84 20.92
CA GLU A 96 -18.16 -26.20 21.40
C GLU A 96 -17.09 -26.21 22.50
N ALA A 97 -16.08 -25.35 22.39
CA ALA A 97 -15.07 -25.13 23.43
C ALA A 97 -15.61 -24.39 24.67
N LYS A 98 -16.88 -23.95 24.68
CA LYS A 98 -17.51 -23.14 25.74
C LYS A 98 -16.79 -21.81 26.02
N ARG A 99 -16.21 -21.20 24.97
CA ARG A 99 -15.46 -19.93 25.05
C ARG A 99 -16.15 -18.78 24.31
N LEU A 100 -17.37 -19.00 23.83
CA LEU A 100 -18.22 -17.99 23.20
C LEU A 100 -19.27 -17.52 24.22
N ILE A 101 -19.17 -16.26 24.65
CA ILE A 101 -20.09 -15.67 25.64
C ILE A 101 -21.34 -15.08 24.96
N HIS A 102 -21.14 -14.38 23.84
CA HIS A 102 -22.20 -13.69 23.12
C HIS A 102 -21.97 -13.77 21.62
N GLN A 103 -23.04 -13.92 20.85
CA GLN A 103 -23.03 -13.94 19.39
C GLN A 103 -24.19 -13.09 18.88
N ALA A 104 -23.89 -12.10 18.04
CA ALA A 104 -24.87 -11.23 17.39
C ALA A 104 -24.41 -10.89 15.97
N VAL A 105 -25.34 -10.38 15.16
CA VAL A 105 -25.07 -9.87 13.81
C VAL A 105 -25.14 -8.35 13.85
N GLY A 106 -24.10 -7.68 13.38
CA GLY A 106 -24.02 -6.22 13.32
C GLY A 106 -23.99 -5.70 11.88
N LYS A 107 -24.77 -4.65 11.59
CA LYS A 107 -24.73 -3.94 10.31
C LYS A 107 -23.74 -2.79 10.40
N HIS A 108 -22.74 -2.77 9.52
CA HIS A 108 -21.74 -1.70 9.45
C HIS A 108 -21.21 -1.56 8.01
N SER A 109 -20.49 -0.47 7.74
CA SER A 109 -19.80 -0.27 6.46
C SER A 109 -18.49 -1.04 6.45
N TYR A 110 -18.23 -1.78 5.38
CA TYR A 110 -17.01 -2.57 5.21
C TYR A 110 -16.35 -2.23 3.85
N PRO A 111 -15.01 -2.20 3.75
CA PRO A 111 -14.34 -1.89 2.50
C PRO A 111 -14.39 -3.07 1.51
N PHE A 112 -14.64 -2.74 0.24
CA PHE A 112 -14.69 -3.71 -0.87
C PHE A 112 -13.72 -3.31 -1.98
N CYS A 113 -13.28 -4.30 -2.75
CA CYS A 113 -12.45 -4.07 -3.93
C CYS A 113 -13.26 -3.27 -4.96
N TRP A 114 -12.77 -2.08 -5.32
CA TRP A 114 -13.41 -1.16 -6.27
C TRP A 114 -13.58 -1.71 -7.71
N ARG A 115 -13.04 -2.90 -8.01
CA ARG A 115 -13.16 -3.56 -9.31
C ARG A 115 -13.94 -4.87 -9.30
N SER A 116 -13.87 -5.63 -8.22
CA SER A 116 -14.42 -6.99 -8.16
C SER A 116 -15.50 -7.19 -7.11
N ASP A 117 -15.79 -6.15 -6.31
CA ASP A 117 -16.77 -6.19 -5.23
C ASP A 117 -16.54 -7.31 -4.21
N THR A 118 -15.32 -7.82 -4.09
CA THR A 118 -14.92 -8.75 -3.04
C THR A 118 -14.56 -7.99 -1.76
N PRO A 119 -14.91 -8.50 -0.56
CA PRO A 119 -14.56 -7.87 0.70
C PRO A 119 -13.05 -7.81 0.88
N LEU A 120 -12.52 -6.63 1.22
CA LEU A 120 -11.09 -6.46 1.48
C LEU A 120 -10.71 -6.97 2.87
N ILE A 121 -9.47 -7.39 3.02
CA ILE A 121 -8.85 -7.65 4.32
C ILE A 121 -7.56 -6.84 4.43
N TYR A 122 -7.25 -6.39 5.64
CA TYR A 122 -5.93 -5.85 5.93
C TYR A 122 -5.00 -7.01 6.22
N ARG A 123 -3.85 -7.03 5.53
CA ARG A 123 -2.81 -8.03 5.72
C ARG A 123 -1.46 -7.37 5.50
N ALA A 124 -0.49 -7.65 6.37
CA ALA A 124 0.89 -7.25 6.16
C ALA A 124 1.45 -7.91 4.89
N VAL A 125 1.89 -7.09 3.95
CA VAL A 125 2.54 -7.50 2.70
C VAL A 125 3.70 -6.57 2.42
N SER A 126 4.74 -7.05 1.73
CA SER A 126 5.80 -6.20 1.20
C SER A 126 5.23 -5.30 0.09
N SER A 127 5.54 -4.01 0.15
CA SER A 127 5.11 -3.03 -0.84
C SER A 127 6.12 -1.88 -0.92
N TRP A 128 6.16 -1.21 -2.07
CA TRP A 128 6.92 0.01 -2.29
C TRP A 128 6.03 1.23 -2.09
N PHE A 129 6.59 2.24 -1.42
CA PHE A 129 5.86 3.44 -1.05
C PHE A 129 6.61 4.69 -1.49
N VAL A 130 5.87 5.72 -1.91
CA VAL A 130 6.36 7.09 -1.98
C VAL A 130 6.05 7.76 -0.64
N ARG A 131 7.07 8.36 -0.03
CA ARG A 131 6.93 9.05 1.25
C ARG A 131 6.10 10.32 1.09
N VAL A 132 4.86 10.30 1.58
CA VAL A 132 3.90 11.41 1.48
C VAL A 132 3.72 12.11 2.82
N GLU A 133 3.83 11.38 3.93
CA GLU A 133 3.61 11.95 5.28
C GLU A 133 4.54 13.14 5.57
N GLY A 134 5.77 13.08 5.07
CA GLY A 134 6.76 14.14 5.21
C GLY A 134 6.54 15.38 4.32
N MET A 135 5.52 15.40 3.45
CA MET A 135 5.26 16.52 2.52
C MET A 135 3.82 17.07 2.61
N ILE A 136 3.06 16.70 3.65
CA ILE A 136 1.67 17.14 3.85
C ILE A 136 1.54 18.68 3.77
N ASP A 137 2.43 19.43 4.44
CA ASP A 137 2.40 20.89 4.41
C ASP A 137 2.59 21.47 3.00
N ARG A 138 3.50 20.88 2.21
CA ARG A 138 3.73 21.27 0.81
C ARG A 138 2.53 20.94 -0.07
N LEU A 139 1.88 19.80 0.16
CA LEU A 139 0.65 19.42 -0.55
C LEU A 139 -0.48 20.41 -0.25
N LEU A 140 -0.68 20.79 1.01
CA LEU A 140 -1.68 21.77 1.40
C LEU A 140 -1.36 23.16 0.83
N ALA A 141 -0.09 23.57 0.84
CA ALA A 141 0.36 24.83 0.26
C ALA A 141 0.20 24.89 -1.27
N ASN A 142 0.40 23.77 -1.98
CA ASN A 142 0.13 23.72 -3.42
C ASN A 142 -1.36 23.64 -3.71
N ASN A 143 -2.13 22.87 -2.94
CA ASN A 143 -3.58 22.84 -3.06
C ASN A 143 -4.21 24.23 -2.85
N SER A 144 -3.71 25.03 -1.92
CA SER A 144 -4.25 26.37 -1.65
C SER A 144 -4.13 27.33 -2.84
N LYS A 145 -3.08 27.17 -3.68
CA LYS A 145 -2.84 27.95 -4.92
C LYS A 145 -3.79 27.62 -6.07
N THR A 146 -4.62 26.59 -5.94
CA THR A 146 -5.57 26.17 -6.99
C THR A 146 -6.98 26.70 -6.74
N TYR A 147 -7.78 26.84 -7.79
CA TYR A 147 -9.19 27.23 -7.72
C TYR A 147 -10.08 26.03 -8.04
N TRP A 148 -11.09 25.76 -7.21
CA TRP A 148 -11.97 24.59 -7.36
C TRP A 148 -13.43 25.04 -7.39
N VAL A 149 -14.21 24.46 -8.29
CA VAL A 149 -15.66 24.65 -8.31
C VAL A 149 -16.32 23.29 -8.09
N PRO A 150 -17.09 23.09 -7.00
CA PRO A 150 -17.37 24.05 -5.91
C PRO A 150 -16.27 24.08 -4.82
N ASP A 151 -16.06 25.24 -4.19
CA ASP A 151 -14.97 25.49 -3.21
C ASP A 151 -14.97 24.52 -2.02
N PHE A 152 -16.14 24.07 -1.56
CA PHE A 152 -16.22 23.17 -0.41
C PHE A 152 -15.51 21.81 -0.65
N VAL A 153 -15.36 21.39 -1.91
CA VAL A 153 -14.67 20.13 -2.23
C VAL A 153 -13.18 20.27 -1.93
N LYS A 154 -12.57 21.40 -2.31
CA LYS A 154 -11.17 21.73 -1.98
C LYS A 154 -10.96 21.77 -0.48
N GLU A 155 -11.75 22.55 0.23
CA GLU A 155 -11.51 22.89 1.64
C GLU A 155 -11.88 21.77 2.60
N LYS A 156 -12.99 21.06 2.34
CA LYS A 156 -13.55 20.08 3.28
C LYS A 156 -13.29 18.63 2.88
N ARG A 157 -13.33 18.28 1.60
CA ARG A 157 -13.15 16.86 1.18
C ARG A 157 -11.70 16.53 0.90
N PHE A 158 -11.05 17.37 0.09
CA PHE A 158 -9.70 17.10 -0.38
C PHE A 158 -8.66 17.52 0.65
N ALA A 159 -8.68 18.76 1.15
CA ALA A 159 -7.71 19.22 2.14
C ALA A 159 -7.77 18.44 3.46
N ASN A 160 -8.95 18.08 3.97
CA ASN A 160 -9.06 17.23 5.17
C ASN A 160 -8.33 15.90 4.98
N TRP A 161 -8.44 15.30 3.80
CA TRP A 161 -7.78 14.05 3.53
C TRP A 161 -6.29 14.18 3.27
N LEU A 162 -5.83 15.29 2.69
CA LEU A 162 -4.39 15.57 2.60
C LEU A 162 -3.75 15.67 3.98
N ARG A 163 -4.46 16.21 4.99
CA ARG A 163 -3.95 16.30 6.38
C ARG A 163 -3.73 14.93 7.02
N ASP A 164 -4.54 13.95 6.65
CA ASP A 164 -4.49 12.58 7.17
C ASP A 164 -3.83 11.61 6.19
N ALA A 165 -3.15 12.12 5.15
CA ALA A 165 -2.56 11.29 4.12
C ALA A 165 -1.42 10.42 4.70
N ARG A 166 -1.43 9.15 4.30
CA ARG A 166 -0.35 8.19 4.58
C ARG A 166 0.56 8.05 3.35
N ASP A 167 1.70 7.42 3.56
CA ASP A 167 2.60 7.07 2.46
C ASP A 167 1.88 6.29 1.34
N LEU A 168 2.13 6.70 0.09
CA LEU A 168 1.40 6.20 -1.06
C LEU A 168 2.00 4.87 -1.54
N ALA A 169 1.24 3.79 -1.42
CA ALA A 169 1.62 2.47 -1.95
C ALA A 169 1.54 2.44 -3.48
N ILE A 170 2.70 2.44 -4.16
CA ILE A 170 2.81 2.55 -5.62
C ILE A 170 3.09 1.21 -6.33
N SER A 171 3.33 0.12 -5.60
CA SER A 171 3.55 -1.19 -6.21
C SER A 171 2.30 -2.05 -6.24
N ARG A 172 2.19 -2.91 -7.26
CA ARG A 172 1.13 -3.92 -7.40
C ARG A 172 1.73 -5.26 -7.84
N ASN A 173 1.33 -6.35 -7.18
CA ASN A 173 1.66 -7.71 -7.62
C ASN A 173 0.73 -8.11 -8.79
N ARG A 174 0.99 -7.56 -9.98
CA ARG A 174 0.19 -7.76 -11.20
C ARG A 174 1.09 -8.01 -12.41
N TYR A 175 0.48 -8.41 -13.51
CA TYR A 175 1.17 -8.74 -14.75
C TYR A 175 1.16 -7.59 -15.76
N TRP A 176 0.00 -7.00 -16.01
CA TRP A 176 -0.16 -5.88 -16.94
C TRP A 176 -0.08 -4.53 -16.23
N GLY A 177 0.88 -3.71 -16.64
CA GLY A 177 1.20 -2.39 -16.07
C GLY A 177 2.67 -2.05 -16.32
N ASN A 178 3.06 -0.80 -16.07
CA ASN A 178 4.46 -0.38 -16.23
C ASN A 178 5.35 -1.08 -15.18
N PRO A 179 6.36 -1.87 -15.57
CA PRO A 179 7.23 -2.54 -14.62
C PRO A 179 8.02 -1.54 -13.78
N MET A 180 8.11 -1.78 -12.46
CA MET A 180 8.94 -0.93 -11.61
C MET A 180 10.42 -1.14 -11.95
N PRO A 181 11.19 -0.08 -12.25
CA PRO A 181 12.54 -0.19 -12.80
C PRO A 181 13.60 -0.33 -11.70
N LEU A 182 13.36 -1.22 -10.74
CA LEU A 182 14.25 -1.49 -9.62
C LEU A 182 14.89 -2.87 -9.79
N TRP A 183 16.22 -2.91 -9.91
CA TRP A 183 17.02 -4.12 -9.90
C TRP A 183 17.67 -4.28 -8.53
N ILE A 184 17.43 -5.42 -7.89
CA ILE A 184 17.81 -5.68 -6.50
C ILE A 184 18.71 -6.92 -6.41
N SER A 185 19.62 -6.93 -5.44
CA SER A 185 20.40 -8.12 -5.07
C SER A 185 19.54 -9.13 -4.32
N ASP A 186 19.92 -10.41 -4.34
CA ASP A 186 19.17 -11.47 -3.66
C ASP A 186 19.04 -11.24 -2.13
N ASP A 187 19.96 -10.46 -1.54
CA ASP A 187 19.93 -10.07 -0.12
C ASP A 187 19.30 -8.69 0.16
N GLY A 188 18.83 -7.98 -0.87
CA GLY A 188 18.15 -6.69 -0.75
C GLY A 188 19.04 -5.48 -0.42
N HIS A 189 20.35 -5.66 -0.28
CA HIS A 189 21.27 -4.59 0.15
C HIS A 189 21.77 -3.69 -0.99
N GLU A 190 21.68 -4.12 -2.24
CA GLU A 190 21.98 -3.29 -3.41
C GLU A 190 20.72 -3.13 -4.25
N VAL A 191 20.34 -1.88 -4.52
CA VAL A 191 19.20 -1.54 -5.37
C VAL A 191 19.65 -0.51 -6.39
N VAL A 192 19.40 -0.79 -7.67
CA VAL A 192 19.64 0.11 -8.79
C VAL A 192 18.28 0.53 -9.37
N CYS A 193 18.01 1.83 -9.37
CA CYS A 193 16.82 2.41 -9.99
C CYS A 193 17.18 2.93 -11.37
N VAL A 194 16.64 2.30 -12.42
CA VAL A 194 16.93 2.63 -13.82
C VAL A 194 15.94 3.69 -14.30
N GLY A 195 16.45 4.82 -14.77
CA GLY A 195 15.66 5.98 -15.19
C GLY A 195 15.37 6.06 -16.69
N SER A 196 15.99 5.22 -17.54
CA SER A 196 15.75 5.23 -18.98
C SER A 196 16.09 3.90 -19.67
N ILE A 197 15.54 3.68 -20.87
CA ILE A 197 15.88 2.54 -21.73
C ILE A 197 17.37 2.54 -22.08
N GLU A 198 17.95 3.72 -22.36
CA GLU A 198 19.37 3.85 -22.67
C GLU A 198 20.25 3.51 -21.46
N GLU A 199 19.86 3.92 -20.25
CA GLU A 199 20.56 3.51 -19.02
C GLU A 199 20.45 1.99 -18.80
N LEU A 200 19.29 1.38 -19.04
CA LEU A 200 19.13 -0.08 -18.96
C LEU A 200 20.09 -0.79 -19.90
N LYS A 201 20.22 -0.29 -21.13
CA LYS A 201 21.14 -0.82 -22.13
C LYS A 201 22.60 -0.69 -21.70
N GLN A 202 22.99 0.45 -21.13
CA GLN A 202 24.35 0.67 -20.63
C GLN A 202 24.69 -0.26 -19.46
N LEU A 203 23.75 -0.50 -18.56
CA LEU A 203 23.95 -1.31 -17.36
C LEU A 203 23.88 -2.82 -17.62
N SER A 204 22.99 -3.26 -18.51
CA SER A 204 22.74 -4.68 -18.80
C SER A 204 23.45 -5.21 -20.05
N GLY A 205 23.83 -4.32 -20.98
CA GLY A 205 24.29 -4.69 -22.32
C GLY A 205 23.17 -5.14 -23.27
N VAL A 206 21.91 -5.14 -22.83
CA VAL A 206 20.75 -5.59 -23.62
C VAL A 206 19.97 -4.39 -24.14
N SER A 207 19.69 -4.37 -25.45
CA SER A 207 18.78 -3.38 -26.03
C SER A 207 17.36 -3.93 -26.02
N VAL A 208 16.39 -3.09 -25.65
CA VAL A 208 14.98 -3.45 -25.57
C VAL A 208 14.13 -2.29 -26.10
N ASP A 209 13.13 -2.62 -26.91
CA ASP A 209 12.19 -1.62 -27.47
C ASP A 209 10.90 -1.55 -26.66
N ASP A 210 10.42 -2.70 -26.16
CA ASP A 210 9.23 -2.80 -25.31
C ASP A 210 9.63 -3.16 -23.87
N ILE A 211 9.26 -2.31 -22.92
CA ILE A 211 9.64 -2.45 -21.52
C ILE A 211 8.62 -3.20 -20.66
N HIS A 212 7.61 -3.85 -21.24
CA HIS A 212 6.69 -4.71 -20.49
C HIS A 212 7.40 -5.95 -19.91
N ARG A 213 6.80 -6.54 -18.88
CA ARG A 213 7.39 -7.58 -18.01
C ARG A 213 7.99 -8.74 -18.79
N GLU A 214 7.29 -9.23 -19.81
CA GLU A 214 7.70 -10.35 -20.66
C GLU A 214 9.05 -10.13 -21.36
N PHE A 215 9.47 -8.87 -21.54
CA PHE A 215 10.73 -8.52 -22.17
C PHE A 215 11.82 -8.18 -21.15
N VAL A 216 11.45 -7.53 -20.03
CA VAL A 216 12.42 -6.98 -19.06
C VAL A 216 12.68 -7.85 -17.83
N ASP A 217 11.79 -8.78 -17.46
CA ASP A 217 11.94 -9.59 -16.23
C ASP A 217 13.20 -10.48 -16.26
N GLN A 218 13.65 -10.88 -17.45
CA GLN A 218 14.86 -11.69 -17.66
C GLN A 218 16.17 -10.89 -17.74
N ILE A 219 16.09 -9.55 -17.84
CA ILE A 219 17.26 -8.70 -17.96
C ILE A 219 17.89 -8.54 -16.58
N THR A 220 19.18 -8.83 -16.48
CA THR A 220 19.96 -8.69 -15.24
C THR A 220 21.01 -7.60 -15.36
N ILE A 221 21.37 -6.99 -14.23
CA ILE A 221 22.43 -5.97 -14.16
C ILE A 221 23.58 -6.52 -13.29
N PRO A 222 24.85 -6.46 -13.74
CA PRO A 222 25.99 -6.82 -12.89
C PRO A 222 26.09 -5.92 -11.66
N SER A 223 26.20 -6.52 -10.48
CA SER A 223 26.40 -5.80 -9.22
C SER A 223 27.71 -5.02 -9.22
N LYS A 224 27.67 -3.78 -8.70
CA LYS A 224 28.89 -2.98 -8.43
C LYS A 224 29.51 -3.29 -7.07
N LEU A 225 28.78 -4.01 -6.20
CA LEU A 225 29.19 -4.40 -4.86
C LEU A 225 29.61 -5.89 -4.75
N GLY A 226 29.78 -6.57 -5.88
CA GLY A 226 30.21 -7.98 -5.91
C GLY A 226 29.14 -8.99 -5.49
N LYS A 227 27.85 -8.61 -5.54
CA LYS A 227 26.69 -9.45 -5.18
C LYS A 227 26.16 -10.30 -6.34
N GLY A 228 26.96 -10.51 -7.38
CA GLY A 228 26.56 -11.26 -8.57
C GLY A 228 25.66 -10.45 -9.51
N LEU A 229 24.48 -10.97 -9.83
CA LEU A 229 23.54 -10.37 -10.76
C LEU A 229 22.33 -9.81 -10.01
N LEU A 230 22.01 -8.55 -10.24
CA LEU A 230 20.80 -7.90 -9.77
C LEU A 230 19.64 -8.29 -10.69
N ARG A 231 18.46 -8.52 -10.11
CA ARG A 231 17.22 -8.89 -10.83
C ARG A 231 16.14 -7.86 -10.59
N ARG A 232 15.30 -7.63 -11.60
CA ARG A 232 14.15 -6.73 -11.44
C ARG A 232 13.20 -7.27 -10.36
N ILE A 233 12.69 -6.39 -9.51
CA ILE A 233 11.58 -6.75 -8.61
C ILE A 233 10.35 -7.17 -9.41
N PRO A 234 9.48 -8.08 -8.92
CA PRO A 234 8.36 -8.58 -9.72
C PRO A 234 7.21 -7.57 -9.89
N GLU A 235 7.12 -6.55 -9.04
CA GLU A 235 6.00 -5.59 -9.00
C GLU A 235 5.94 -4.66 -10.22
N VAL A 236 4.72 -4.25 -10.55
CA VAL A 236 4.42 -3.17 -11.50
C VAL A 236 3.87 -1.96 -10.76
N PHE A 237 3.84 -0.80 -11.41
CA PHE A 237 3.26 0.40 -10.83
C PHE A 237 1.74 0.28 -10.62
N ASP A 238 1.25 1.02 -9.64
CA ASP A 238 -0.16 1.38 -9.53
C ASP A 238 -0.57 2.28 -10.70
N CYS A 239 -1.70 1.99 -11.33
CA CYS A 239 -2.16 2.75 -12.50
C CYS A 239 -2.44 4.22 -12.17
N TRP A 240 -2.72 4.57 -10.91
CA TRP A 240 -2.83 5.96 -10.49
C TRP A 240 -1.49 6.70 -10.48
N PHE A 241 -0.38 5.99 -10.30
CA PHE A 241 0.95 6.58 -10.44
C PHE A 241 1.22 6.93 -11.91
N GLU A 242 0.81 6.08 -12.84
CA GLU A 242 0.90 6.32 -14.29
C GLU A 242 0.02 7.51 -14.71
N SER A 243 -1.26 7.54 -14.31
CA SER A 243 -2.17 8.62 -14.66
C SER A 243 -1.80 9.96 -13.99
N GLY A 244 -1.26 9.93 -12.78
CA GLY A 244 -0.71 11.11 -12.12
C GLY A 244 0.61 11.61 -12.74
N SER A 245 1.33 10.75 -13.48
CA SER A 245 2.55 11.09 -14.22
C SER A 245 2.26 11.67 -15.61
N MET A 246 1.01 11.61 -16.07
CA MET A 246 0.57 12.06 -17.39
C MET A 246 1.09 13.45 -17.80
N PRO A 247 1.11 14.50 -16.95
CA PRO A 247 1.50 15.85 -17.38
C PRO A 247 2.85 15.93 -18.08
N TYR A 248 3.86 15.21 -17.57
CA TYR A 248 5.20 15.17 -18.14
C TYR A 248 5.42 13.95 -19.04
N ALA A 249 4.78 12.81 -18.72
CA ALA A 249 4.93 11.57 -19.48
C ALA A 249 4.37 11.68 -20.91
N GLN A 250 3.26 12.40 -21.10
CA GLN A 250 2.60 12.52 -22.42
C GLN A 250 3.48 13.22 -23.48
N VAL A 251 4.46 14.03 -23.06
CA VAL A 251 5.40 14.74 -23.94
C VAL A 251 6.82 14.18 -23.86
N HIS A 252 6.99 12.99 -23.27
CA HIS A 252 8.29 12.32 -23.11
C HIS A 252 9.35 13.14 -22.36
N TYR A 253 8.92 14.01 -21.44
CA TYR A 253 9.83 14.75 -20.57
C TYR A 253 10.58 13.80 -19.62
N PRO A 254 11.88 14.00 -19.34
CA PRO A 254 12.75 15.11 -19.78
C PRO A 254 13.57 14.81 -21.05
N PHE A 255 13.32 13.70 -21.73
CA PHE A 255 14.08 13.27 -22.92
C PHE A 255 13.75 14.12 -24.15
N ASP A 256 12.47 14.46 -24.30
CA ASP A 256 11.96 15.39 -25.32
C ASP A 256 10.93 16.34 -24.68
N GLY A 257 10.28 17.18 -25.49
CA GLY A 257 9.09 17.93 -25.09
C GLY A 257 9.31 18.96 -23.99
N ARG A 258 10.56 19.29 -23.62
CA ARG A 258 10.88 20.20 -22.50
C ARG A 258 10.19 21.55 -22.60
N ARG A 259 10.22 22.15 -23.79
CA ARG A 259 9.56 23.43 -24.04
C ARG A 259 8.05 23.28 -23.91
N THR A 260 7.46 22.27 -24.55
CA THR A 260 6.02 21.98 -24.45
C THR A 260 5.59 21.79 -23.00
N PHE A 261 6.33 21.02 -22.21
CA PHE A 261 6.05 20.83 -20.79
C PHE A 261 6.11 22.16 -20.02
N THR A 262 7.18 22.93 -20.19
CA THR A 262 7.39 24.19 -19.46
C THR A 262 6.36 25.26 -19.85
N ASP A 263 5.93 25.28 -21.11
CA ASP A 263 4.93 26.23 -21.61
C ASP A 263 3.49 25.86 -21.20
N THR A 264 3.22 24.58 -20.88
CA THR A 264 1.87 24.08 -20.56
C THR A 264 1.66 23.70 -19.09
N PHE A 265 2.73 23.61 -18.30
CA PHE A 265 2.67 23.27 -16.88
C PHE A 265 2.86 24.52 -16.01
N PRO A 266 1.98 24.79 -15.02
CA PRO A 266 0.80 24.00 -14.64
C PRO A 266 -0.41 24.22 -15.58
N ALA A 267 -1.23 23.18 -15.75
CA ALA A 267 -2.39 23.21 -16.64
C ALA A 267 -3.41 24.27 -16.20
N ASP A 268 -4.03 24.98 -17.14
CA ASP A 268 -5.00 26.03 -16.78
C ASP A 268 -6.30 25.44 -16.21
N PHE A 269 -6.73 24.27 -16.67
CA PHE A 269 -8.03 23.70 -16.33
C PHE A 269 -8.06 22.16 -16.42
N ILE A 270 -8.70 21.52 -15.45
CA ILE A 270 -9.13 20.11 -15.52
C ILE A 270 -10.56 19.93 -14.98
N ALA A 271 -11.27 18.90 -15.42
CA ALA A 271 -12.59 18.56 -14.89
C ALA A 271 -12.84 17.05 -14.92
N GLU A 272 -13.15 16.47 -13.76
CA GLU A 272 -13.48 15.06 -13.60
C GLU A 272 -14.45 14.87 -12.41
N GLY A 273 -15.06 13.70 -12.28
CA GLY A 273 -16.02 13.41 -11.22
C GLY A 273 -15.45 13.50 -9.79
N ILE A 274 -16.34 13.67 -8.80
CA ILE A 274 -16.00 13.81 -7.38
C ILE A 274 -15.21 12.63 -6.79
N ASP A 275 -15.32 11.45 -7.37
CA ASP A 275 -14.54 10.27 -7.03
C ASP A 275 -13.03 10.50 -7.22
N GLN A 276 -12.62 11.39 -8.13
CA GLN A 276 -11.20 11.69 -8.38
C GLN A 276 -10.51 12.43 -7.22
N THR A 277 -11.26 12.93 -6.23
CA THR A 277 -10.70 13.43 -4.96
C THR A 277 -9.95 12.35 -4.15
N ARG A 278 -10.11 11.07 -4.51
CA ARG A 278 -9.39 9.92 -3.95
C ARG A 278 -8.59 9.14 -4.99
N GLY A 279 -8.46 9.68 -6.21
CA GLY A 279 -7.79 9.04 -7.34
C GLY A 279 -6.84 10.00 -8.04
N TRP A 280 -7.21 10.43 -9.25
CA TRP A 280 -6.34 11.21 -10.13
C TRP A 280 -5.91 12.56 -9.56
N PHE A 281 -6.83 13.32 -8.94
CA PHE A 281 -6.48 14.65 -8.39
C PHE A 281 -5.40 14.55 -7.30
N TYR A 282 -5.46 13.48 -6.50
CA TYR A 282 -4.43 13.24 -5.49
C TYR A 282 -3.09 12.92 -6.10
N THR A 283 -3.05 11.93 -6.98
CA THR A 283 -1.79 11.43 -7.54
C THR A 283 -1.12 12.50 -8.39
N LEU A 284 -1.89 13.29 -9.14
CA LEU A 284 -1.40 14.51 -9.78
C LEU A 284 -0.73 15.45 -8.78
N LEU A 285 -1.40 15.80 -7.67
CA LEU A 285 -0.87 16.75 -6.69
C LEU A 285 0.39 16.21 -5.98
N VAL A 286 0.39 14.93 -5.61
CA VAL A 286 1.52 14.26 -4.96
C VAL A 286 2.75 14.25 -5.87
N ILE A 287 2.60 13.76 -7.10
CA ILE A 287 3.71 13.64 -8.05
C ILE A 287 4.21 15.03 -8.43
N SER A 288 3.31 15.97 -8.72
CA SER A 288 3.65 17.35 -9.06
C SER A 288 4.39 18.08 -7.94
N THR A 289 3.92 17.93 -6.69
CA THR A 289 4.59 18.51 -5.52
C THR A 289 5.95 17.86 -5.29
N THR A 290 6.05 16.55 -5.48
CA THR A 290 7.31 15.81 -5.29
C THR A 290 8.38 16.22 -6.30
N LEU A 291 8.02 16.27 -7.59
CA LEU A 291 8.98 16.49 -8.68
C LEU A 291 9.23 17.97 -8.99
N PHE A 292 8.22 18.82 -8.87
CA PHE A 292 8.25 20.21 -9.37
C PHE A 292 7.92 21.26 -8.30
N ASP A 293 7.49 20.86 -7.11
CA ASP A 293 7.04 21.75 -6.03
C ASP A 293 5.97 22.77 -6.45
N GLN A 294 5.10 22.37 -7.37
CA GLN A 294 4.03 23.21 -7.91
C GLN A 294 2.70 22.46 -7.96
N PRO A 295 1.55 23.16 -7.95
CA PRO A 295 0.26 22.53 -8.23
C PRO A 295 0.23 22.04 -9.69
N PRO A 296 -0.39 20.89 -10.00
CA PRO A 296 -0.45 20.36 -11.35
C PRO A 296 -1.43 21.12 -12.28
N PHE A 297 -2.37 21.86 -11.70
CA PHE A 297 -3.40 22.62 -12.39
C PHE A 297 -3.75 23.92 -11.65
N LYS A 298 -4.32 24.89 -12.35
CA LYS A 298 -4.79 26.16 -11.79
C LYS A 298 -6.27 26.12 -11.41
N ASN A 299 -7.13 25.62 -12.30
CA ASN A 299 -8.58 25.56 -12.11
C ASN A 299 -9.10 24.11 -12.20
N LEU A 300 -10.07 23.74 -11.36
CA LEU A 300 -10.64 22.39 -11.30
C LEU A 300 -12.16 22.45 -11.13
N ILE A 301 -12.90 21.74 -11.98
CA ILE A 301 -14.35 21.50 -11.83
C ILE A 301 -14.59 20.04 -11.41
N VAL A 302 -15.47 19.86 -10.43
CA VAL A 302 -15.91 18.55 -9.91
C VAL A 302 -17.37 18.30 -10.24
#